data_AF-A0A970VYQ4-F1
#
_entry.id   AF-A0A970VYQ4-F1
#
_cell.length_a   1.000
_cell.length_b   1.000
_cell.length_c   1.000
_cell.angle_alpha   90.00
_cell.angle_beta   90.00
_cell.angle_gamma   90.00
#
_symmetry.space_group_name_H-M   'P 1'
#
loop_
_entity.id
_entity.type
_entity.pdbx_description
1 polymer ?
#
loop_
_entity_poly.entity_id
_entity_poly.type
_entity_poly.pdbx_seq_one_letter_code
_entity_poly.pdbx_strand_id
1 'polypeptide(L)' 'KRLKERLRQLDVGRLVVKKRGFPVDPEAFRKQLKLDGSQAKVLILTRVEDRPTMLICSWNAQDALAG' A
#
# COMPACT_ATOMS: atom_id res chain seq x y z
N LYS A 1 10.51 -5.48 7.42
CA LYS A 1 10.90 -6.46 6.37
C LYS A 1 9.68 -7.06 5.67
N ARG A 2 8.72 -7.66 6.41
CA ARG A 2 7.51 -8.29 5.88
C ARG A 2 6.71 -7.47 4.84
N LEU A 3 6.51 -6.16 5.05
CA LEU A 3 5.78 -5.35 4.06
C LEU A 3 6.46 -5.31 2.69
N LYS A 4 7.76 -5.02 2.66
CA LYS A 4 8.51 -4.91 1.40
C LYS A 4 8.52 -6.23 0.65
N GLU A 5 8.71 -7.34 1.36
CA GLU A 5 8.60 -8.69 0.81
C GLU A 5 7.20 -8.93 0.23
N ARG A 6 6.15 -8.58 0.97
CA ARG A 6 4.77 -8.73 0.49
C ARG A 6 4.49 -7.89 -0.74
N LEU A 7 4.96 -6.65 -0.78
CA LEU A 7 4.79 -5.76 -1.94
C LEU A 7 5.56 -6.27 -3.17
N ARG A 8 6.74 -6.87 -2.98
CA ARG A 8 7.48 -7.54 -4.07
C ARG A 8 6.77 -8.79 -4.58
N GLN A 9 6.22 -9.62 -3.69
CA GLN A 9 5.41 -10.78 -4.09
C GLN A 9 4.16 -10.37 -4.88
N LEU A 10 3.62 -9.18 -4.62
CA LEU A 10 2.50 -8.59 -5.35
C LEU A 10 2.94 -7.79 -6.59
N ASP A 11 4.22 -7.86 -6.97
CA ASP A 11 4.84 -7.17 -8.09
C ASP A 11 4.59 -5.65 -8.11
N VAL A 12 4.61 -5.00 -6.94
CA VAL A 12 4.32 -3.56 -6.86
C VAL A 12 5.54 -2.75 -7.26
N GLY A 13 5.38 -1.80 -8.19
CA GLY A 13 6.35 -0.73 -8.46
C GLY A 13 5.80 0.67 -8.21
N ARG A 14 4.48 0.85 -8.31
CA ARG A 14 3.81 2.11 -7.96
C ARG A 14 2.98 1.94 -6.70
N LEU A 15 3.40 2.60 -5.63
CA LEU A 15 2.64 2.64 -4.37
C LEU A 15 2.10 4.04 -4.11
N VAL A 16 0.80 4.14 -3.87
CA VAL A 16 0.17 5.32 -3.26
C VAL A 16 -0.01 5.03 -1.78
N VAL A 17 0.37 5.96 -0.91
CA VAL A 17 0.25 5.79 0.54
C VAL A 17 -0.77 6.79 1.07
N LYS A 18 -1.78 6.30 1.79
CA LYS A 18 -2.81 7.09 2.48
C LYS A 18 -2.64 6.83 3.97
N LYS A 19 -2.78 7.86 4.82
CA LYS A 19 -2.62 7.71 6.28
C LYS A 19 -3.68 8.43 7.11
N ARG A 20 -4.01 7.89 8.29
CA ARG A 20 -4.81 8.54 9.35
C ARG A 20 -4.23 8.21 10.73
N GLY A 21 -3.83 9.22 11.50
CA GLY A 21 -3.27 9.02 12.85
C GLY A 21 -1.96 8.20 12.90
N PHE A 22 -1.22 8.17 11.78
CA PHE A 22 0.03 7.41 11.62
C PHE A 22 1.23 8.37 11.45
N PRO A 23 2.27 8.27 12.29
CA PRO A 23 3.41 9.20 12.28
C PRO A 23 4.45 8.79 11.23
N VAL A 24 4.04 8.73 9.97
CA VAL A 24 4.95 8.43 8.85
C VAL A 24 4.80 9.47 7.75
N ASP A 25 5.91 9.87 7.15
CA ASP A 25 5.87 10.65 5.92
C ASP A 25 5.62 9.72 4.72
N PRO A 26 4.52 9.89 3.96
CA PRO A 26 4.19 9.01 2.84
C PRO A 26 5.27 8.91 1.76
N GLU A 27 5.94 10.03 1.46
CA GLU A 27 6.92 10.10 0.37
C GLU A 27 8.23 9.43 0.78
N ALA A 28 8.76 9.74 1.95
CA ALA A 28 9.94 9.10 2.52
C ALA A 28 9.71 7.60 2.69
N PHE A 29 8.54 7.19 3.17
CA PHE A 29 8.18 5.77 3.31
C PHE A 29 8.22 5.04 1.97
N ARG A 30 7.61 5.62 0.93
CA ARG A 30 7.63 5.08 -0.43
C ARG A 30 9.07 4.95 -0.96
N LYS A 31 9.91 5.98 -0.78
CA LYS A 31 11.32 5.97 -1.22
C LYS A 31 12.14 4.86 -0.54
N GLN A 32 11.90 4.59 0.74
CA GLN A 32 12.60 3.53 1.48
C GLN A 32 12.28 2.11 0.97
N LEU A 33 11.09 1.89 0.40
CA LEU A 33 10.68 0.57 -0.06
C LEU A 33 11.46 0.12 -1.30
N LYS A 34 11.92 1.04 -2.16
CA LYS A 34 12.66 0.75 -3.41
C LYS A 34 11.95 -0.35 -4.21
N LEU A 35 10.72 -0.05 -4.60
CA LEU A 35 9.83 -0.93 -5.36
C LEU A 35 10.07 -0.75 -6.87
N ASP A 36 9.99 -1.84 -7.61
CA ASP A 36 10.41 -1.96 -9.02
C ASP A 36 9.48 -2.83 -9.88
N GLY A 37 8.34 -3.29 -9.35
CA GLY A 37 7.40 -4.15 -10.07
C GLY A 37 6.46 -3.43 -11.06
N SER A 38 5.59 -4.18 -11.75
CA SER A 38 4.67 -3.63 -12.76
C SER A 38 3.35 -3.09 -12.18
N GLN A 39 2.96 -3.55 -10.99
CA GLN A 39 1.64 -3.29 -10.42
C GLN A 39 1.57 -1.97 -9.65
N ALA A 40 0.39 -1.35 -9.72
CA ALA A 40 0.02 -0.21 -8.89
C ALA A 40 -0.89 -0.68 -7.74
N LYS A 41 -0.59 -0.27 -6.50
CA LYS A 41 -1.42 -0.54 -5.32
C LYS A 41 -1.55 0.69 -4.43
N VAL A 42 -2.55 0.67 -3.57
CA VAL A 42 -2.74 1.67 -2.49
C VAL A 42 -2.43 0.99 -1.16
N LEU A 43 -1.59 1.63 -0.34
CA LEU A 43 -1.36 1.26 1.04
C LEU A 43 -2.06 2.25 1.96
N ILE A 44 -3.00 1.75 2.75
CA ILE A 44 -3.70 2.55 3.76
C ILE A 44 -3.09 2.25 5.12
N LEU A 45 -2.59 3.29 5.78
CA LEU A 45 -2.02 3.26 7.12
C LEU A 45 -3.01 3.94 8.07
N THR A 46 -3.71 3.15 8.87
CA THR A 46 -4.79 3.67 9.71
C THR A 46 -4.74 3.05 11.10
N ARG A 47 -5.66 3.46 11.97
CA ARG A 47 -5.91 2.81 13.24
C ARG A 47 -7.30 2.17 13.21
N VAL A 48 -7.38 0.90 13.62
CA VAL A 48 -8.63 0.18 13.85
C VAL A 48 -8.63 -0.21 15.32
N GLU A 49 -9.62 0.24 16.08
CA GLU A 49 -9.66 0.06 17.55
C GLU A 49 -8.33 0.49 18.22
N ASP A 50 -7.83 1.67 17.82
CA ASP A 50 -6.53 2.25 18.20
C ASP A 50 -5.27 1.47 17.81
N ARG A 51 -5.41 0.32 17.14
CA ARG A 51 -4.28 -0.51 16.69
C ARG A 51 -3.77 -0.05 15.32
N PRO A 52 -2.44 0.18 15.16
CA PRO A 52 -1.82 0.44 13.87
C PRO A 52 -2.14 -0.68 12.87
N THR A 53 -2.80 -0.33 11.78
CA THR A 53 -3.29 -1.27 10.77
C THR A 53 -2.84 -0.84 9.38
N MET A 54 -2.47 -1.82 8.56
CA MET A 54 -1.99 -1.62 7.21
C MET A 54 -2.85 -2.44 6.24
N LEU A 55 -3.43 -1.79 5.24
CA LEU A 55 -4.24 -2.44 4.21
C LEU A 55 -3.62 -2.21 2.84
N ILE A 56 -3.45 -3.29 2.07
CA ILE A 56 -3.00 -3.22 0.68
C ILE A 56 -4.23 -3.41 -0.20
N CYS A 57 -4.59 -2.37 -0.93
CA CYS A 57 -5.75 -2.38 -1.83
C CYS A 57 -5.27 -2.42 -3.28
N SER A 58 -5.92 -3.24 -4.08
CA SER A 58 -5.90 -3.17 -5.54
C SER A 58 -7.15 -2.46 -6.03
N TRP A 59 -7.00 -1.70 -7.10
CA TRP A 59 -8.12 -1.29 -7.92
C TRP A 59 -8.09 -2.16 -9.17
N ASN A 60 -9.04 -3.07 -9.31
CA ASN A 60 -9.23 -3.80 -10.56
C ASN A 60 -10.33 -3.09 -11.34
N ALA A 61 -9.99 -2.58 -12.52
CA ALA A 61 -11.01 -2.08 -13.46
C ALA A 61 -12.04 -3.16 -13.84
N GLN A 62 -11.68 -4.44 -13.70
CA GLN A 62 -12.56 -5.59 -13.94
C GLN A 62 -13.66 -5.74 -12.88
N ASP A 63 -13.44 -5.26 -11.65
CA ASP A 63 -14.48 -5.29 -10.59
C ASP A 63 -15.58 -4.24 -10.84
N ALA A 64 -15.29 -3.19 -11.64
CA ALA A 64 -16.24 -2.14 -12.00
C ALA A 64 -17.24 -2.57 -13.08
N LEU A 65 -16.97 -3.67 -13.79
CA LEU A 65 -17.86 -4.27 -14.80
C LEU A 65 -18.63 -5.49 -14.25
N ALA A 66 -18.42 -5.83 -12.98
CA ALA A 66 -19.08 -6.94 -12.29
C ALA A 66 -20.25 -6.49 -11.39
N GLY A 67 -20.69 -5.23 -11.51
CA GLY A 67 -21.84 -4.66 -10.82
C GLY A 67 -23.01 -4.42 -11.77
#